data_AF-A0AAU5RVN2-F1
#
_entry.id   AF-A0AAU5RVN2-F1
#
_cell.length_a   1.000
_cell.length_b   1.000
_cell.length_c   1.000
_cell.angle_alpha   90.00
_cell.angle_beta   90.00
_cell.angle_gamma   90.00
#
_symmetry.space_group_name_H-M   'P 1'
#
loop_
_entity.id
_entity.type
_entity.pdbx_description
1 polymer ?
#
loop_
_entity_poly.entity_id
_entity_poly.type
_entity_poly.pdbx_seq_one_letter_code
_entity_poly.pdbx_strand_id
1 'polypeptide(L)'
;MEQEWRASVTVGAVRALRDEQYEELHRHFAGVIRHEAAGQRLHLLWRLDAPSLVEAAHKALNTAVEGLGAAMSHEPQLIDLRVVTAEQANAERDYPREQELMGYREAAEELDVSRQRVAQLDGNHPDFPRPIGRTGAGPVFTAESIRSFAARWDRSPGRRKTA
;
A
#
# COMPACT_ATOMS: atom_id res chain seq x y z
N MET A 1 3.69 -4.93 -32.51
CA MET A 1 2.84 -3.73 -32.32
C MET A 1 3.17 -3.18 -30.95
N GLU A 2 3.39 -1.88 -30.81
CA GLU A 2 3.57 -1.27 -29.49
C GLU A 2 2.24 -1.22 -28.73
N GLN A 3 2.31 -1.41 -27.41
CA GLN A 3 1.18 -1.33 -26.49
C GLN A 3 1.55 -0.36 -25.36
N GLU A 4 0.57 0.39 -24.86
CA GLU A 4 0.74 1.26 -23.68
C GLU A 4 0.69 0.43 -22.39
N TRP A 5 1.67 0.64 -21.52
CA TRP A 5 1.80 0.02 -20.21
C TRP A 5 1.78 1.08 -19.10
N ARG A 6 1.32 0.67 -17.92
CA ARG A 6 1.50 1.39 -16.66
C ARG A 6 2.57 0.68 -15.85
N ALA A 7 3.65 1.40 -15.58
CA ALA A 7 4.69 0.94 -14.68
C ALA A 7 4.58 1.69 -13.36
N SER A 8 4.69 0.95 -12.26
CA SER A 8 4.96 1.53 -10.95
C SER A 8 6.14 0.87 -10.29
N VAL A 9 7.00 1.68 -9.68
CA VAL A 9 8.14 1.24 -8.89
C VAL A 9 8.03 1.82 -7.50
N THR A 10 8.24 0.98 -6.48
CA THR A 10 8.40 1.45 -5.11
C THR A 10 9.86 1.36 -4.71
N VAL A 11 10.39 2.47 -4.20
CA VAL A 11 11.74 2.59 -3.68
C VAL A 11 11.68 2.68 -2.16
N GLY A 12 12.47 1.86 -1.48
CA GLY A 12 12.62 1.87 -0.03
C GLY A 12 13.70 2.83 0.45
N ALA A 13 13.69 3.11 1.76
CA ALA A 13 14.69 3.92 2.46
C ALA A 13 14.88 5.35 1.91
N VAL A 14 13.86 5.90 1.23
CA VAL A 14 13.88 7.26 0.72
C VAL A 14 13.39 8.21 1.81
N ARG A 15 14.31 9.01 2.35
CA ARG A 15 13.98 10.13 3.26
C ARG A 15 13.32 11.28 2.49
N ALA A 16 13.00 12.37 3.19
CA ALA A 16 12.49 13.57 2.54
C ALA A 16 13.37 13.99 1.36
N LEU A 17 12.74 14.19 0.21
CA LEU A 17 13.38 14.67 -1.00
C LEU A 17 13.44 16.20 -0.99
N ARG A 18 14.53 16.75 -1.52
CA ARG A 18 14.66 18.19 -1.80
C ARG A 18 13.98 18.53 -3.13
N ASP A 19 13.62 19.80 -3.31
CA ASP A 19 12.95 20.27 -4.54
C ASP A 19 13.76 19.94 -5.81
N GLU A 20 15.07 20.15 -5.79
CA GLU A 20 15.99 19.78 -6.89
C GLU A 20 15.88 18.29 -7.29
N GLN A 21 15.66 17.42 -6.29
CA GLN A 21 15.53 15.98 -6.53
C GLN A 21 14.17 15.65 -7.13
N TYR A 22 13.10 16.34 -6.71
CA TYR A 22 11.80 16.23 -7.36
C TYR A 22 11.85 16.68 -8.81
N GLU A 23 12.53 17.81 -9.09
CA GLU A 23 12.69 18.31 -10.45
C GLU A 23 13.46 17.34 -11.35
N GLU A 24 14.53 16.73 -10.85
CA GLU A 24 15.29 15.70 -11.57
C GLU A 24 14.45 14.44 -11.85
N LEU A 25 13.66 13.98 -10.87
CA LEU A 25 12.75 12.86 -11.08
C LEU A 25 11.66 13.22 -12.11
N HIS A 26 11.07 14.41 -12.04
CA HIS A 26 10.05 14.83 -13.00
C HIS A 26 10.56 14.95 -14.44
N ARG A 27 11.88 15.12 -14.65
CA ARG A 27 12.50 15.05 -15.99
C ARG A 27 12.48 13.64 -16.58
N HIS A 28 12.53 12.61 -15.74
CA HIS A 28 12.58 11.21 -16.17
C HIS A 28 11.20 10.53 -16.12
N PHE A 29 10.36 10.91 -15.16
CA PHE A 29 9.06 10.30 -14.93
C PHE A 29 7.94 11.26 -15.33
N ALA A 30 7.41 11.08 -16.54
CA ALA A 30 6.18 11.73 -16.99
C ALA A 30 4.95 11.07 -16.33
N GLY A 31 4.81 11.25 -15.02
CA GLY A 31 3.79 10.57 -14.23
C GLY A 31 3.69 11.08 -12.79
N VAL A 32 3.23 10.21 -11.89
CA VAL A 32 3.03 10.53 -10.48
C VAL A 32 4.27 10.14 -9.69
N ILE A 33 4.73 11.06 -8.85
CA ILE A 33 5.79 10.84 -7.87
C ILE A 33 5.18 11.12 -6.50
N ARG A 34 5.15 10.13 -5.61
CA ARG A 34 4.58 10.25 -4.27
C ARG A 34 5.57 9.78 -3.22
N HIS A 35 5.91 10.66 -2.29
CA HIS A 35 6.71 10.31 -1.12
C HIS A 35 5.80 10.00 0.07
N GLU A 36 6.05 8.87 0.72
CA GLU A 36 5.40 8.45 1.95
C GLU A 36 6.42 8.52 3.10
N ALA A 37 6.34 9.60 3.88
CA ALA A 37 7.30 9.87 4.95
C ALA A 37 7.32 8.80 6.06
N ALA A 38 6.16 8.26 6.44
CA ALA A 38 6.04 7.28 7.53
C ALA A 38 6.77 5.96 7.21
N GLY A 39 6.67 5.50 5.95
CA GLY A 39 7.34 4.29 5.49
C GLY A 39 8.71 4.53 4.86
N GLN A 40 9.14 5.79 4.70
CA GLN A 40 10.30 6.18 3.89
C GLN A 40 10.28 5.56 2.50
N ARG A 41 9.12 5.64 1.84
CA ARG A 41 8.88 5.06 0.51
C ARG A 41 8.68 6.14 -0.53
N LEU A 42 9.27 5.94 -1.70
CA LEU A 42 8.98 6.73 -2.89
C LEU A 42 8.24 5.84 -3.89
N HIS A 43 7.09 6.31 -4.35
CA HIS A 43 6.30 5.64 -5.37
C HIS A 43 6.39 6.44 -6.66
N LEU A 44 6.84 5.76 -7.70
CA LEU A 44 6.92 6.28 -9.05
C LEU A 44 5.88 5.53 -9.89
N LEU A 45 5.02 6.25 -10.59
CA LEU A 45 4.02 5.68 -11.50
C LEU A 45 4.07 6.46 -12.81
N TRP A 46 4.30 5.78 -13.93
CA TRP A 46 4.34 6.43 -15.24
C TRP A 46 3.83 5.51 -16.35
N ARG A 47 3.74 6.08 -17.55
CA ARG A 47 3.38 5.38 -18.78
C ARG A 47 4.61 5.07 -19.60
N LEU A 48 4.58 3.95 -20.31
CA LEU A 48 5.58 3.62 -21.31
C LEU A 48 4.99 2.74 -22.40
N ASP A 49 5.52 2.85 -23.60
CA ASP A 49 5.18 1.98 -24.71
C ASP A 49 6.23 0.88 -24.86
N ALA A 50 5.76 -0.36 -25.07
CA ALA A 50 6.58 -1.52 -25.34
C ALA A 50 5.74 -2.61 -26.03
N PRO A 51 6.34 -3.51 -26.83
CA PRO A 51 5.61 -4.54 -27.56
C PRO A 51 5.26 -5.77 -26.71
N SER A 52 5.85 -5.93 -25.52
CA SER A 52 5.61 -7.08 -24.64
C SER A 52 5.80 -6.71 -23.17
N LEU A 53 5.25 -7.54 -22.26
CA LEU A 53 5.43 -7.37 -20.80
C LEU A 53 6.91 -7.40 -20.40
N VAL A 54 7.71 -8.28 -21.01
CA VAL A 54 9.14 -8.41 -20.69
C VAL A 54 9.90 -7.15 -21.09
N GLU A 55 9.66 -6.63 -22.30
CA GLU A 55 10.27 -5.38 -22.74
C GLU A 55 9.78 -4.18 -21.93
N ALA A 56 8.49 -4.15 -21.57
CA ALA A 56 7.92 -3.13 -20.72
C ALA A 56 8.57 -3.12 -19.32
N ALA A 57 8.78 -4.30 -18.72
CA ALA A 57 9.45 -4.46 -17.43
C ALA A 57 10.93 -4.02 -17.48
N HIS A 58 11.68 -4.43 -18.51
CA HIS A 58 13.06 -3.99 -18.67
C HIS A 58 13.15 -2.48 -18.88
N LYS A 59 12.32 -1.90 -19.76
CA LYS A 59 12.27 -0.45 -19.99
C LYS A 59 11.89 0.31 -18.73
N ALA A 60 10.93 -0.21 -17.95
CA ALA A 60 10.54 0.38 -16.68
C ALA A 60 11.70 0.39 -15.67
N LEU A 61 12.39 -0.74 -15.50
CA LEU A 61 13.53 -0.85 -14.60
C LEU A 61 14.67 0.09 -14.99
N ASN A 62 15.04 0.12 -16.28
CA ASN A 62 16.10 1.01 -16.76
C ASN A 62 15.73 2.48 -16.51
N THR A 63 14.50 2.88 -16.85
CA THR A 63 14.02 4.25 -16.60
C THR A 63 14.07 4.59 -15.09
N ALA A 64 13.68 3.64 -14.23
CA ALA A 64 13.72 3.81 -12.79
C ALA A 64 15.15 4.01 -12.28
N VAL A 65 16.08 3.13 -12.67
CA VAL A 65 17.49 3.17 -12.26
C VAL A 65 18.16 4.46 -12.74
N GLU A 66 17.94 4.85 -14.01
CA GLU A 66 18.50 6.08 -14.58
C GLU A 66 17.97 7.33 -13.86
N GLY A 67 16.65 7.47 -13.74
CA GLY A 67 16.05 8.66 -13.13
C GLY A 67 16.36 8.78 -11.64
N LEU A 68 16.41 7.67 -10.90
CA LEU A 68 16.81 7.70 -9.50
C LEU A 68 18.31 7.93 -9.33
N GLY A 69 19.15 7.34 -10.18
CA GLY A 69 20.60 7.57 -10.16
C GLY A 69 20.97 9.03 -10.45
N ALA A 70 20.20 9.72 -11.29
CA ALA A 70 20.35 11.15 -11.52
C ALA A 70 19.90 11.99 -10.31
N ALA A 71 18.81 11.60 -9.64
CA ALA A 71 18.21 12.39 -8.56
C ALA A 71 18.79 12.13 -7.16
N MET A 72 19.45 10.99 -6.96
CA MET A 72 19.88 10.53 -5.64
C MET A 72 21.40 10.34 -5.57
N SER A 73 22.00 10.70 -4.43
CA SER A 73 23.44 10.52 -4.18
C SER A 73 23.83 9.11 -3.73
N HIS A 74 22.84 8.25 -3.45
CA HIS A 74 23.04 6.88 -3.01
C HIS A 74 22.21 5.95 -3.89
N GLU A 75 22.65 4.71 -4.00
CA GLU A 75 21.95 3.70 -4.78
C GLU A 75 20.58 3.39 -4.15
N PRO A 76 19.48 3.64 -4.87
CA PRO A 76 18.13 3.42 -4.39
C PRO A 76 17.83 1.92 -4.29
N GLN A 77 17.17 1.48 -3.22
CA GLN A 77 16.68 0.11 -3.13
C GLN A 77 15.30 0.00 -3.77
N LEU A 78 15.23 -0.55 -4.99
CA LEU A 78 13.96 -0.93 -5.61
C LEU A 78 13.38 -2.14 -4.86
N ILE A 79 12.19 -2.00 -4.29
CA ILE A 79 11.55 -3.05 -3.48
C ILE A 79 10.28 -3.62 -4.12
N ASP A 80 9.75 -2.96 -5.15
CA ASP A 80 8.59 -3.43 -5.91
C ASP A 80 8.64 -2.90 -7.34
N LEU A 81 8.28 -3.76 -8.29
CA LEU A 81 8.02 -3.40 -9.69
C LEU A 81 6.68 -4.02 -10.09
N ARG A 82 5.80 -3.17 -10.61
CA ARG A 82 4.55 -3.60 -11.22
C ARG A 82 4.43 -3.03 -12.61
N VAL A 83 4.19 -3.90 -13.58
CA VAL A 83 3.95 -3.52 -14.97
C VAL A 83 2.68 -4.22 -15.43
N VAL A 84 1.70 -3.43 -15.86
CA VAL A 84 0.40 -3.89 -16.32
C VAL A 84 0.02 -3.14 -17.59
N THR A 85 -0.87 -3.70 -18.40
CA THR A 85 -1.38 -2.97 -19.58
C THR A 85 -2.19 -1.75 -19.12
N ALA A 86 -2.29 -0.73 -19.98
CA ALA A 86 -3.15 0.42 -19.70
C ALA A 86 -4.62 0.02 -19.47
N GLU A 87 -5.11 -0.99 -20.19
CA GLU A 87 -6.44 -1.56 -20.01
C GLU A 87 -6.61 -2.17 -18.61
N GLN A 88 -5.67 -3.01 -18.16
CA GLN A 88 -5.72 -3.61 -16.83
C GLN A 88 -5.66 -2.54 -15.73
N ALA A 89 -4.81 -1.53 -15.88
CA ALA A 89 -4.74 -0.43 -14.92
C ALA A 89 -6.04 0.38 -14.84
N ASN A 90 -6.70 0.63 -15.97
CA ASN A 90 -8.00 1.28 -15.99
C ASN A 90 -9.07 0.40 -15.36
N ALA A 91 -9.10 -0.90 -15.70
CA ALA A 91 -10.04 -1.85 -15.14
C ALA A 91 -9.92 -1.94 -13.61
N GLU A 92 -8.70 -1.98 -13.04
CA GLU A 92 -8.52 -1.99 -11.58
C GLU A 92 -8.90 -0.68 -10.89
N ARG A 93 -8.79 0.46 -11.58
CA ARG A 93 -9.24 1.75 -11.06
C ARG A 93 -10.77 1.82 -11.04
N ASP A 94 -11.40 1.41 -12.13
CA ASP A 94 -12.84 1.55 -12.34
C ASP A 94 -13.62 0.43 -11.61
N TYR A 95 -13.00 -0.75 -11.49
CA TYR A 95 -13.50 -1.91 -10.77
C TYR A 95 -12.41 -2.47 -9.85
N PRO A 96 -12.17 -1.82 -8.69
CA PRO A 96 -11.24 -2.33 -7.70
C PRO A 96 -11.59 -3.77 -7.32
N ARG A 97 -10.56 -4.60 -7.08
CA ARG A 97 -10.79 -5.98 -6.63
C ARG A 97 -11.61 -5.96 -5.35
N GLU A 98 -12.64 -6.79 -5.31
CA GLU A 98 -13.47 -6.93 -4.13
C GLU A 98 -12.60 -7.33 -2.93
N GLN A 99 -12.65 -6.51 -1.88
CA GLN A 99 -12.05 -6.81 -0.59
C GLN A 99 -13.19 -7.05 0.39
N GLU A 100 -13.11 -8.13 1.14
CA GLU A 100 -14.03 -8.34 2.25
C GLU A 100 -13.67 -7.36 3.37
N LEU A 101 -14.60 -6.46 3.69
CA LEU A 101 -14.42 -5.38 4.65
C LEU A 101 -15.26 -5.63 5.90
N MET A 102 -14.72 -5.24 7.05
CA MET A 102 -15.39 -5.35 8.34
C MET A 102 -15.41 -3.99 9.04
N GLY A 103 -16.58 -3.62 9.56
CA GLY A 103 -16.68 -2.61 10.60
C GLY A 103 -16.57 -3.25 11.98
N TYR A 104 -16.81 -2.47 13.03
CA TYR A 104 -16.83 -3.02 14.40
C TYR A 104 -17.86 -4.12 14.63
N ARG A 105 -18.96 -4.13 13.87
CA ARG A 105 -19.97 -5.17 14.01
C ARG A 105 -19.45 -6.50 13.50
N GLU A 106 -19.00 -6.53 12.25
CA GLU A 106 -18.52 -7.74 11.61
C GLU A 106 -17.25 -8.25 12.31
N ALA A 107 -16.35 -7.35 12.73
CA ALA A 107 -15.17 -7.71 13.51
C ALA A 107 -15.52 -8.26 14.91
N ALA A 108 -16.60 -7.80 15.53
CA ALA A 108 -17.06 -8.32 16.82
C ALA A 108 -17.58 -9.75 16.69
N GLU A 109 -18.31 -10.04 15.61
CA GLU A 109 -18.78 -11.37 15.26
C GLU A 109 -17.60 -12.32 14.98
N GLU A 110 -16.62 -11.89 14.17
CA GLU A 110 -15.41 -12.67 13.85
C GLU A 110 -14.54 -12.93 15.10
N LEU A 111 -14.42 -11.95 15.99
CA LEU A 111 -13.62 -12.06 17.22
C LEU A 111 -14.40 -12.63 18.41
N ASP A 112 -15.68 -12.97 18.27
CA ASP A 112 -16.54 -13.44 19.36
C ASP A 112 -16.44 -12.54 20.62
N VAL A 113 -16.59 -11.22 20.43
CA VAL A 113 -16.59 -10.22 21.50
C VAL A 113 -17.66 -9.16 21.23
N SER A 114 -17.86 -8.21 22.16
CA SER A 114 -18.76 -7.08 21.92
C SER A 114 -18.14 -6.03 21.00
N ARG A 115 -18.98 -5.26 20.30
CA ARG A 115 -18.52 -4.09 19.50
C ARG A 115 -17.72 -3.08 20.32
N GLN A 116 -18.12 -2.87 21.59
CA GLN A 116 -17.38 -1.99 22.50
C GLN A 116 -15.98 -2.53 22.80
N ARG A 117 -15.83 -3.86 22.92
CA ARG A 117 -14.52 -4.48 23.09
C ARG A 117 -13.65 -4.30 21.85
N VAL A 118 -14.21 -4.43 20.65
CA VAL A 118 -13.49 -4.13 19.39
C VAL A 118 -13.02 -2.67 19.37
N ALA A 119 -13.90 -1.72 19.71
CA ALA A 119 -13.51 -0.30 19.80
C ALA A 119 -12.40 -0.05 20.84
N GLN A 120 -12.41 -0.78 21.95
CA GLN A 120 -11.34 -0.72 22.95
C GLN A 120 -10.04 -1.31 22.41
N LEU A 121 -10.09 -2.38 21.61
CA LEU A 121 -8.91 -2.97 20.98
C LEU A 121 -8.31 -2.03 19.92
N ASP A 122 -9.13 -1.45 19.02
CA ASP A 122 -8.67 -0.44 18.04
C ASP A 122 -7.99 0.75 18.73
N GLY A 123 -8.53 1.20 19.87
CA GLY A 123 -7.97 2.34 20.59
C GLY A 123 -6.73 2.06 21.44
N ASN A 124 -6.54 0.82 21.92
CA ASN A 124 -5.56 0.55 23.00
C ASN A 124 -4.63 -0.64 22.77
N HIS A 125 -4.97 -1.56 21.86
CA HIS A 125 -4.18 -2.77 21.67
C HIS A 125 -3.17 -2.56 20.53
N PRO A 126 -1.85 -2.61 20.80
CA PRO A 126 -0.83 -2.23 19.82
C PRO A 126 -0.84 -3.11 18.56
N ASP A 127 -1.17 -4.40 18.71
CA ASP A 127 -1.24 -5.33 17.58
C ASP A 127 -2.61 -5.41 16.90
N PHE A 128 -3.60 -4.63 17.36
CA PHE A 128 -4.89 -4.61 16.69
C PHE A 128 -4.73 -3.98 15.30
N PRO A 129 -5.39 -4.51 14.26
CA PRO A 129 -5.24 -4.01 12.90
C PRO A 129 -5.52 -2.51 12.81
N ARG A 130 -4.68 -1.79 12.06
CA ARG A 130 -5.00 -0.40 11.70
C ARG A 130 -6.13 -0.40 10.68
N PRO A 131 -7.15 0.46 10.82
CA PRO A 131 -8.20 0.55 9.82
C PRO A 131 -7.65 1.09 8.51
N ILE A 132 -8.15 0.56 7.39
CA ILE A 132 -7.83 1.05 6.05
C ILE A 132 -8.51 2.38 5.74
N GLY A 133 -9.55 2.72 6.50
CA GLY A 133 -10.24 4.00 6.42
C GLY A 133 -11.12 4.24 7.64
N ARG A 134 -11.39 5.51 7.93
CA ARG A 134 -12.38 5.92 8.94
C ARG A 134 -13.47 6.70 8.24
N THR A 135 -14.70 6.20 8.32
CA THR A 135 -15.89 6.80 7.71
C THR A 135 -16.78 7.43 8.78
N GLY A 136 -17.83 8.15 8.37
CA GLY A 136 -18.85 8.64 9.31
C GLY A 136 -19.55 7.52 10.10
N ALA A 137 -19.59 6.29 9.55
CA ALA A 137 -20.14 5.12 10.23
C ALA A 137 -19.13 4.42 11.16
N GLY A 138 -17.86 4.79 11.12
CA GLY A 138 -16.78 4.18 11.92
C GLY A 138 -15.59 3.69 11.08
N PRO A 139 -14.59 3.08 11.74
CA PRO A 139 -13.43 2.49 11.07
C PRO A 139 -13.81 1.26 10.25
N VAL A 140 -13.07 1.06 9.17
CA VAL A 140 -13.18 -0.08 8.26
C VAL A 140 -11.84 -0.81 8.22
N PHE A 141 -11.89 -2.12 8.38
CA PHE A 141 -10.75 -3.03 8.36
C PHE A 141 -10.92 -4.03 7.22
N THR A 142 -9.83 -4.63 6.75
CA THR A 142 -9.95 -5.83 5.91
C THR A 142 -10.29 -7.02 6.80
N ALA A 143 -11.16 -7.92 6.32
CA ALA A 143 -11.49 -9.16 7.03
C ALA A 143 -10.23 -9.98 7.34
N GLU A 144 -9.29 -10.04 6.38
CA GLU A 144 -8.01 -10.71 6.54
C GLU A 144 -7.19 -10.16 7.73
N SER A 145 -7.17 -8.84 7.93
CA SER A 145 -6.43 -8.25 9.04
C SER A 145 -7.03 -8.62 10.40
N ILE A 146 -8.37 -8.64 10.50
CA ILE A 146 -9.08 -9.06 11.71
C ILE A 146 -8.86 -10.56 11.98
N ARG A 147 -9.00 -11.42 10.97
CA ARG A 147 -8.74 -12.86 11.08
C ARG A 147 -7.30 -13.16 11.48
N SER A 148 -6.35 -12.43 10.90
CA SER A 148 -4.94 -12.53 11.24
C SER A 148 -4.66 -12.12 12.69
N PHE A 149 -5.34 -11.08 13.18
CA PHE A 149 -5.30 -10.71 14.59
C PHE A 149 -5.92 -11.80 15.46
N ALA A 150 -7.10 -12.31 15.10
CA ALA A 150 -7.79 -13.37 15.82
C ALA A 150 -6.90 -14.62 16.02
N ALA A 151 -6.15 -15.00 14.99
CA ALA A 151 -5.26 -16.16 15.01
C ALA A 151 -4.05 -16.00 15.96
N ARG A 152 -3.59 -14.76 16.20
CA ARG A 152 -2.41 -14.48 17.06
C ARG A 152 -2.78 -13.94 18.43
N TRP A 153 -4.02 -13.48 18.62
CA TRP A 153 -4.44 -12.80 19.83
C TRP A 153 -4.67 -13.81 20.95
N ASP A 154 -3.72 -13.87 21.89
CA ASP A 154 -3.85 -14.68 23.10
C ASP A 154 -4.87 -14.04 24.06
N ARG A 155 -6.07 -14.64 24.12
CA ARG A 155 -7.16 -14.18 24.96
C ARG A 155 -6.87 -14.53 26.42
N SER A 156 -6.19 -13.65 27.14
CA SER A 156 -6.13 -13.74 28.61
C SER A 156 -7.56 -13.68 29.18
N PRO A 157 -8.06 -14.75 29.83
CA PRO A 157 -9.38 -14.72 30.43
C PRO A 157 -9.41 -13.68 31.55
N GLY A 158 -10.31 -12.71 31.46
CA GLY A 158 -10.48 -11.70 32.51
C GLY A 158 -10.72 -12.35 33.88
N ARG A 159 -10.16 -11.75 34.93
CA ARG A 159 -10.31 -12.18 36.33
C ARG A 159 -11.79 -12.46 36.64
N ARG A 160 -12.12 -13.73 36.93
CA ARG A 160 -13.44 -14.10 37.49
C ARG A 160 -13.65 -13.24 38.74
N LYS A 161 -14.73 -12.46 38.79
CA LYS A 161 -15.23 -11.93 40.06
C LYS A 161 -15.71 -13.14 40.84
N THR A 162 -14.93 -13.57 41.83
CA THR A 162 -15.38 -14.52 42.83
C THR A 162 -16.57 -13.86 43.53
N ALA A 163 -17.74 -14.49 43.42
CA ALA A 163 -18.93 -14.16 44.19
C ALA A 163 -18.72 -14.49 45.67
#